data_AF-A0A973TVE1-F1
#
_entry.id   AF-A0A973TVE1-F1
#
_cell.length_a   1.000
_cell.length_b   1.000
_cell.length_c   1.000
_cell.angle_alpha   90.00
_cell.angle_beta   90.00
_cell.angle_gamma   90.00
#
_symmetry.space_group_name_H-M   'P 1'
#
loop_
_entity.id
_entity.type
_entity.pdbx_description
1 polymer ?
#
loop_
_entity_poly.entity_id
_entity_poly.type
_entity_poly.pdbx_seq_one_letter_code
_entity_poly.pdbx_strand_id
1 'polypeptide(L)' 'MFTNGGIAVDSWVRVEEQCSIESEVVGDEAQFTFSGRRGGELSMVVTEAGLEKVVEHFQRALDQLRSADVGQLGAE' A
#
# COMPACT_ATOMS: atom_id res chain seq x y z
N MET A 1 7.49 -13.36 0.18
CA MET A 1 7.26 -14.37 1.23
C MET A 1 8.59 -15.05 1.52
N PHE A 2 9.21 -14.77 2.66
CA PHE A 2 10.43 -15.45 3.09
C PHE A 2 10.03 -16.66 3.92
N THR A 3 10.66 -17.81 3.67
CA THR A 3 10.51 -19.02 4.48
C THR A 3 11.80 -19.28 5.25
N ASN A 4 11.76 -19.17 6.57
CA ASN A 4 12.84 -19.65 7.44
C ASN A 4 12.34 -20.92 8.16
N GLY A 5 12.95 -22.07 7.90
CA GLY A 5 12.60 -23.33 8.58
C GLY A 5 11.17 -23.83 8.36
N GLY A 6 10.50 -23.42 7.27
CA GLY A 6 9.09 -23.77 6.99
C GLY A 6 8.06 -22.81 7.57
N ILE A 7 8.49 -21.74 8.24
CA ILE A 7 7.60 -20.68 8.72
C ILE A 7 7.50 -19.61 7.65
N ALA A 8 6.29 -19.38 7.16
CA ALA A 8 5.93 -18.24 6.35
C ALA A 8 5.75 -17.02 7.26
N VAL A 9 6.52 -15.97 7.00
CA VAL A 9 6.32 -14.68 7.68
C VAL A 9 5.73 -13.71 6.68
N ASP A 10 4.54 -13.19 7.02
CA ASP A 10 3.94 -12.06 6.33
C ASP A 10 4.29 -10.77 7.05
N SER A 11 4.55 -9.72 6.28
CA SER A 11 4.81 -8.37 6.77
C SER A 11 3.80 -7.44 6.11
N TRP A 12 3.13 -6.65 6.93
CA TRP A 12 2.13 -5.69 6.48
C TRP A 12 2.37 -4.36 7.17
N VAL A 13 1.96 -3.29 6.50
CA VAL A 13 1.98 -1.92 7.04
C VAL A 13 0.56 -1.38 7.03
N ARG A 14 0.18 -0.67 8.09
CA ARG A 14 -1.05 0.12 8.11
C ARG A 14 -0.71 1.56 7.77
N VAL A 15 -1.20 2.03 6.63
CA VAL A 15 -1.04 3.43 6.21
C VAL A 15 -2.18 4.24 6.83
N GLU A 16 -1.83 5.05 7.83
CA GLU A 16 -2.72 6.04 8.46
C GLU A 16 -2.16 7.46 8.23
N GLU A 17 -2.87 8.48 8.68
CA GLU A 17 -2.54 9.90 8.44
C GLU A 17 -1.11 10.31 8.90
N GLN A 18 -0.51 9.58 9.84
CA GLN A 18 0.85 9.82 10.35
C GLN A 18 1.91 8.87 9.76
N CYS A 19 1.57 8.04 8.78
CA CYS A 19 2.54 7.18 8.08
C CYS A 19 3.19 7.98 6.95
N SER A 20 4.52 8.09 6.97
CA SER A 20 5.27 8.63 5.84
C SER A 20 5.43 7.57 4.77
N ILE A 21 5.23 7.98 3.52
CA ILE A 21 5.53 7.19 2.32
C ILE A 21 6.55 8.00 1.52
N GLU A 22 7.77 7.50 1.45
CA GLU A 22 8.83 8.06 0.63
C GLU A 22 9.04 7.16 -0.59
N SER A 23 9.40 7.75 -1.72
CA SER A 23 9.67 6.99 -2.94
C SER A 23 10.92 7.47 -3.64
N GLU A 24 11.73 6.53 -4.12
CA GLU A 24 12.88 6.77 -4.97
C GLU A 24 12.76 5.92 -6.24
N VAL A 25 13.18 6.47 -7.38
CA VAL A 25 13.26 5.74 -8.65
C VAL A 25 14.71 5.39 -8.91
N VAL A 26 15.00 4.10 -9.07
CA VAL A 26 16.34 3.58 -9.34
C VAL A 26 16.26 2.68 -10.57
N GLY A 27 16.81 3.15 -11.69
CA GLY A 27 16.68 2.45 -12.97
C GLY A 27 15.22 2.44 -13.45
N ASP A 28 14.66 1.25 -13.65
CA ASP A 28 13.29 0.99 -14.10
C ASP A 28 12.35 0.56 -12.96
N GLU A 29 12.81 0.71 -11.71
CA GLU A 29 12.07 0.36 -10.51
C GLU A 29 11.83 1.57 -9.62
N ALA A 30 10.68 1.58 -8.94
CA ALA A 30 10.35 2.49 -7.87
C ALA A 30 10.40 1.74 -6.53
N GLN A 31 11.16 2.26 -5.58
CA GLN A 31 11.20 1.80 -4.21
C GLN A 31 10.40 2.75 -3.33
N PHE A 32 9.40 2.20 -2.64
CA PHE A 32 8.62 2.90 -1.62
C PHE A 32 9.08 2.45 -0.23
N THR A 33 9.27 3.41 0.67
CA THR A 33 9.53 3.16 2.08
C THR A 33 8.34 3.68 2.89
N PHE A 34 7.69 2.78 3.61
CA PHE A 34 6.60 3.09 4.53
C PHE A 34 7.16 3.11 5.95
N SER A 35 7.09 4.25 6.61
CA SER A 35 7.59 4.43 7.97
C SER A 35 6.49 4.95 8.89
N GLY A 36 6.29 4.25 10.01
CA GLY A 36 5.30 4.60 11.02
C GLY A 36 5.92 5.25 12.26
N ARG A 37 5.13 6.06 12.98
CA ARG A 37 5.57 6.80 14.18
C ARG A 37 6.20 5.95 15.30
N ARG A 38 5.83 4.65 15.39
CA ARG A 38 6.26 3.76 16.49
C ARG A 38 7.43 2.84 16.14
N GLY A 39 8.10 3.08 15.02
CA GLY A 39 9.26 2.29 14.59
C GLY A 39 8.81 1.01 13.88
N GLY A 40 9.25 0.89 12.64
CA GLY A 40 8.86 -0.17 11.70
C GLY A 40 8.90 0.40 10.29
N GLU A 41 9.73 -0.19 9.45
CA GLU A 41 9.86 0.16 8.03
C GLU A 41 9.44 -1.03 7.19
N LEU A 42 8.59 -0.78 6.21
CA LEU A 42 8.33 -1.72 5.14
C LEU A 42 8.82 -1.07 3.85
N SER A 43 9.59 -1.82 3.06
CA SER A 43 9.95 -1.39 1.71
C SER A 43 9.17 -2.20 0.69
N MET A 44 8.67 -1.52 -0.34
CA MET A 44 8.04 -2.14 -1.51
C MET A 44 8.80 -1.69 -2.75
N VAL A 45 9.35 -2.63 -3.50
CA VAL A 45 9.98 -2.37 -4.80
C VAL A 45 9.03 -2.84 -5.89
N VAL A 46 8.79 -2.00 -6.88
CA VAL A 46 7.93 -2.30 -8.02
C VAL A 46 8.59 -1.83 -9.30
N THR A 47 8.46 -2.63 -10.37
CA THR A 47 8.80 -2.19 -11.72
C THR A 47 7.77 -1.16 -12.21
N GLU A 48 8.08 -0.45 -13.30
CA GLU A 48 7.12 0.47 -13.97
C GLU A 48 5.75 -0.20 -14.22
N ALA A 49 5.73 -1.35 -14.91
CA ALA A 49 4.50 -2.09 -15.18
C ALA A 49 3.80 -2.62 -13.92
N GLY A 50 4.57 -2.87 -12.85
CA GLY A 50 4.03 -3.20 -11.54
C GLY A 50 3.35 -2.01 -10.88
N LEU A 51 3.98 -0.83 -10.96
CA LEU A 51 3.47 0.43 -10.42
C LEU A 51 2.17 0.85 -11.10
N GLU A 52 2.06 0.70 -12.42
CA GLU A 52 0.80 0.95 -13.15
C GLU A 52 -0.36 0.14 -12.58
N LYS A 53 -0.13 -1.15 -12.28
CA LYS A 53 -1.15 -2.02 -11.67
C LYS A 53 -1.48 -1.61 -10.25
N VAL A 54 -0.48 -1.21 -9.46
CA VAL A 54 -0.69 -0.71 -8.09
C VAL A 54 -1.60 0.52 -8.13
N VAL A 55 -1.31 1.48 -9.00
CA VAL A 55 -2.12 2.70 -9.17
C VAL A 55 -3.56 2.35 -9.57
N GLU A 56 -3.75 1.48 -10.56
CA GLU A 56 -5.09 1.06 -11.00
C GLU A 56 -5.91 0.47 -9.83
N HIS A 57 -5.32 -0.47 -9.10
CA HIS A 57 -6.02 -1.17 -8.03
C HIS A 57 -6.27 -0.27 -6.80
N PHE A 58 -5.33 0.61 -6.46
CA PHE A 58 -5.50 1.58 -5.37
C PHE A 58 -6.58 2.59 -5.70
N GLN A 59 -6.60 3.12 -6.93
CA GLN A 59 -7.64 4.04 -7.37
C GLN A 59 -9.01 3.36 -7.35
N ARG A 60 -9.12 2.13 -7.88
CA ARG A 60 -10.36 1.36 -7.84
C ARG A 60 -10.88 1.15 -6.41
N ALA A 61 -10.00 0.82 -5.47
CA ALA A 61 -10.37 0.67 -4.06
C ALA A 61 -10.82 2.01 -3.43
N LEU A 62 -10.13 3.11 -3.75
CA LEU A 62 -10.51 4.44 -3.28
C LEU A 62 -11.90 4.86 -3.80
N ASP A 63 -12.19 4.59 -5.08
CA ASP A 63 -13.48 4.89 -5.68
C ASP A 63 -14.61 4.08 -5.04
N GLN A 64 -14.36 2.81 -4.67
CA GLN A 64 -15.31 1.99 -3.93
C GLN A 64 -15.62 2.54 -2.54
N LEU A 65 -14.60 2.98 -1.79
CA LEU A 65 -14.79 3.59 -0.47
C LEU A 65 -15.64 4.86 -0.57
N ARG A 66 -15.32 5.75 -1.51
CA ARG A 66 -16.07 6.99 -1.75
C ARG A 66 -17.51 6.75 -2.18
N SER A 67 -17.75 5.69 -2.93
CA SER A 67 -19.10 5.31 -3.38
C SER A 67 -19.92 4.67 -2.26
N ALA A 68 -19.27 3.93 -1.35
CA ALA A 68 -19.92 3.32 -0.20
C ALA A 68 -20.46 4.37 0.79
N ASP A 69 -19.77 5.51 0.95
CA ASP A 69 -20.22 6.62 1.80
C ASP A 69 -21.52 7.27 1.30
N VAL A 70 -21.85 7.16 0.01
CA VAL A 70 -23.09 7.71 -0.56
C VAL A 70 -24.30 6.81 -0.26
N GLY A 71 -24.10 5.52 0.04
CA GLY A 71 -25.18 4.56 0.28
C GLY A 71 -25.80 4.58 1.68
N GLN A 72 -25.15 5.19 2.68
CA GLN A 72 -25.66 5.23 4.06
C GLN A 72 -26.55 6.44 4.38
N LEU A 73 -26.64 7.44 3.50
CA LEU A 73 -27.49 8.63 3.69
C LEU A 73 -28.88 8.51 3.04
N GLY A 74 -29.22 7.35 2.46
CA GLY A 74 -30.46 7.12 1.69
C GLY A 74 -31.51 6.21 2.36
N ALA A 75 -31.35 5.87 3.64
CA ALA A 75 -32.32 5.06 4.38
C ALA A 75 -32.83 5.85 5.59
N GLU A 76 -33.79 6.74 5.34
CA GLU A 76 -34.72 7.28 6.35
C GLU A 76 -36.01 6.45 6.37
#